data_AF-A0A6N2V1Y3-F1
#
_entry.id   AF-A0A6N2V1Y3-F1
#
_cell.length_a   1.000
_cell.length_b   1.000
_cell.length_c   1.000
_cell.angle_alpha   90.00
_cell.angle_beta   90.00
_cell.angle_gamma   90.00
#
_symmetry.space_group_name_H-M   'P 1'
#
loop_
_entity.id
_entity.type
_entity.pdbx_description
1 polymer ?
#
loop_
_entity_poly.entity_id
_entity_poly.type
_entity_poly.pdbx_seq_one_letter_code
_entity_poly.pdbx_strand_id
1 'polypeptide(L)'
;MLTFDDSYFLGETRDGFYIEPMMKCAWAAQLEVMCVIKQICEKYDIPYFAYYGTLLGTIRHKGFIPWDDDMDICMLRKDYQRFLEVAPRELTGEYHINSPYT
;
A
#
# COMPACT_ATOMS: atom_id res chain seq x y z
N MET A 1 -5.18 -13.51 3.40
CA MET A 1 -4.98 -13.17 1.99
C MET A 1 -6.16 -12.31 1.57
N LEU A 2 -5.92 -11.22 0.85
CA LEU A 2 -7.04 -10.43 0.30
C LEU A 2 -7.74 -11.27 -0.76
N THR A 3 -9.05 -11.11 -0.87
CA THR A 3 -9.86 -11.77 -1.89
C THR A 3 -10.52 -10.71 -2.73
N PHE A 4 -10.31 -10.77 -4.04
CA PHE A 4 -10.91 -9.88 -5.01
C PHE A 4 -11.89 -10.70 -5.86
N ASP A 5 -13.04 -10.11 -6.18
CA ASP A 5 -13.94 -10.65 -7.19
C ASP A 5 -13.30 -10.46 -8.58
N ASP A 6 -13.55 -11.38 -9.52
CA ASP A 6 -12.99 -11.28 -10.88
C ASP A 6 -13.38 -9.96 -11.56
N SER A 7 -14.55 -9.39 -11.23
CA SER A 7 -14.99 -8.09 -11.74
C SER A 7 -14.11 -6.92 -11.27
N TYR A 8 -13.37 -7.07 -10.17
CA TYR A 8 -12.43 -6.05 -9.70
C TYR A 8 -11.34 -5.75 -10.74
N PHE A 9 -10.94 -6.75 -11.53
CA PHE A 9 -9.86 -6.61 -12.52
C PHE A 9 -10.35 -6.09 -13.87
N LEU A 10 -11.63 -5.77 -14.00
CA LEU A 10 -12.16 -5.17 -15.22
C LEU A 10 -11.91 -3.65 -15.22
N GLY A 11 -11.75 -3.10 -16.43
CA GLY A 11 -11.60 -1.66 -16.60
C GLY A 11 -12.89 -0.94 -16.21
N GLU A 12 -12.77 0.20 -15.56
CA GLU A 12 -13.90 0.99 -15.08
C GLU A 12 -13.66 2.48 -15.27
N THR A 13 -14.73 3.27 -15.45
CA THR A 13 -14.61 4.74 -15.44
C THR A 13 -15.06 5.27 -14.10
N ARG A 14 -14.20 6.03 -13.42
CA ARG A 14 -14.50 6.72 -12.15
C ARG A 14 -14.16 8.20 -12.29
N ASP A 15 -15.10 9.07 -11.94
CA ASP A 15 -14.95 10.53 -12.03
C ASP A 15 -14.46 11.04 -13.40
N GLY A 16 -14.94 10.40 -14.48
CA GLY A 16 -14.57 10.75 -15.85
C GLY A 16 -13.19 10.26 -16.29
N PHE A 17 -12.47 9.51 -15.44
CA PHE A 17 -11.19 8.88 -15.75
C PHE A 17 -11.37 7.39 -15.96
N TYR A 18 -10.86 6.85 -17.08
CA TYR A 18 -10.88 5.42 -17.36
C TYR A 18 -9.68 4.74 -16.72
N ILE A 19 -9.94 3.78 -15.84
CA ILE A 19 -8.96 2.98 -15.14
C ILE A 19 -8.77 1.68 -15.92
N GLU A 20 -7.57 1.49 -16.44
CA GLU A 20 -7.20 0.29 -17.18
C GLU A 20 -7.21 -0.96 -16.26
N PRO A 21 -7.62 -2.15 -16.77
CA PRO A 21 -7.51 -3.43 -16.05
C PRO A 21 -6.14 -3.65 -15.39
N MET A 22 -5.06 -3.27 -16.07
CA MET A 22 -3.69 -3.41 -15.55
C MET A 22 -3.46 -2.57 -14.29
N MET A 23 -4.05 -1.37 -14.21
CA MET A 23 -3.96 -0.54 -13.01
C MET A 23 -4.69 -1.19 -11.83
N LYS A 24 -5.83 -1.86 -12.09
CA LYS A 24 -6.54 -2.63 -11.05
C LYS A 24 -5.67 -3.77 -10.51
N CYS A 25 -4.93 -4.46 -11.38
CA CYS A 25 -3.93 -5.47 -10.97
C CYS A 25 -2.82 -4.85 -10.10
N ALA A 26 -2.30 -3.68 -10.48
CA ALA A 26 -1.28 -2.97 -9.71
C ALA A 26 -1.80 -2.59 -8.30
N TRP A 27 -3.02 -2.03 -8.21
CA TRP A 27 -3.66 -1.71 -6.93
C TRP A 27 -3.87 -2.94 -6.05
N ALA A 28 -4.26 -4.08 -6.63
CA ALA A 28 -4.39 -5.32 -5.87
C ALA A 28 -3.03 -5.75 -5.26
N ALA A 29 -1.96 -5.74 -6.06
CA ALA A 29 -0.62 -6.06 -5.60
C ALA A 29 -0.13 -5.08 -4.51
N GLN A 30 -0.41 -3.79 -4.65
CA GLN A 30 -0.08 -2.79 -3.63
C GLN A 30 -0.82 -3.01 -2.32
N LEU A 31 -2.11 -3.40 -2.37
CA LEU A 31 -2.87 -3.76 -1.18
C LEU A 31 -2.32 -5.03 -0.51
N GLU A 32 -1.83 -6.00 -1.27
CA GLU A 32 -1.15 -7.18 -0.72
C GLU A 32 0.15 -6.79 0.00
N VAL A 33 0.99 -5.96 -0.62
CA VAL A 33 2.20 -5.40 0.02
C VAL A 33 1.83 -4.66 1.30
N MET A 34 0.77 -3.84 1.26
CA MET A 34 0.30 -3.09 2.43
C MET A 34 -0.20 -4.02 3.54
N CYS A 35 -0.84 -5.15 3.21
CA CYS A 35 -1.20 -6.17 4.19
C CYS A 35 0.03 -6.76 4.90
N VAL A 36 1.13 -7.01 4.17
CA VAL A 36 2.38 -7.49 4.78
C VAL A 36 2.98 -6.42 5.67
N ILE A 37 3.07 -5.17 5.21
CA ILE A 37 3.57 -4.05 6.02
C ILE A 37 2.73 -3.89 7.30
N LYS A 38 1.40 -3.96 7.18
CA LYS A 38 0.47 -3.92 8.31
C LYS A 38 0.77 -5.04 9.32
N GLN A 39 0.96 -6.27 8.87
CA GLN A 39 1.26 -7.40 9.75
C GLN A 39 2.59 -7.22 10.50
N ILE A 40 3.62 -6.72 9.83
CA ILE A 40 4.90 -6.37 10.47
C ILE A 40 4.68 -5.28 11.51
N CYS A 41 3.99 -4.20 11.14
CA CYS A 41 3.73 -3.09 12.05
C CYS A 41 2.94 -3.51 13.29
N GLU A 42 1.91 -4.36 13.13
CA GLU A 42 1.13 -4.92 14.24
C GLU A 42 1.95 -5.85 15.13
N LYS A 43 2.80 -6.71 14.53
CA LYS A 43 3.69 -7.63 15.27
C LYS A 43 4.68 -6.90 16.17
N TYR A 44 5.17 -5.74 15.74
CA TYR A 44 6.20 -4.97 16.44
C TYR A 44 5.68 -3.72 17.17
N ASP A 45 4.35 -3.51 17.20
CA ASP A 45 3.72 -2.32 17.78
C ASP A 45 4.34 -1.02 17.24
N ILE A 46 4.32 -0.90 15.90
CA ILE A 46 4.84 0.24 15.14
C ILE A 46 3.65 0.97 14.52
N PRO A 47 3.31 2.19 14.98
CA PRO A 47 2.25 2.97 14.36
C PRO A 47 2.66 3.46 12.97
N TYR A 48 1.75 3.35 12.03
CA TYR A 48 1.84 3.94 10.69
C TYR A 48 0.51 4.61 10.34
N PHE A 49 0.55 5.53 9.38
CA PHE A 49 -0.60 6.32 8.96
C PHE A 49 -0.66 6.36 7.43
N ALA A 50 -1.86 6.32 6.85
CA ALA A 50 -2.03 6.68 5.45
C ALA A 50 -1.59 8.13 5.23
N TYR A 51 -0.94 8.40 4.10
CA TYR A 51 -0.38 9.72 3.82
C TYR A 51 -0.70 10.18 2.39
N TYR A 52 -0.53 11.49 2.13
CA TYR A 52 -0.77 12.14 0.83
C TYR A 52 -1.97 11.60 0.01
N GLY A 53 -1.72 11.06 -1.19
CA GLY A 53 -2.72 10.57 -2.13
C GLY A 53 -3.53 9.42 -1.55
N THR A 54 -2.86 8.49 -0.86
CA THR A 54 -3.52 7.35 -0.20
C THR A 54 -4.51 7.78 0.88
N LEU A 55 -4.13 8.73 1.75
CA LEU A 55 -5.06 9.26 2.76
C LEU A 55 -6.26 9.96 2.10
N LEU A 56 -5.99 10.79 1.09
CA LEU A 56 -7.03 11.53 0.40
C LEU A 56 -8.00 10.60 -0.34
N GLY A 57 -7.48 9.63 -1.08
CA GLY A 57 -8.25 8.61 -1.78
C GLY A 57 -9.11 7.80 -0.82
N THR A 58 -8.53 7.33 0.29
CA THR A 58 -9.25 6.56 1.31
C THR A 58 -10.50 7.29 1.80
N ILE A 59 -10.39 8.59 2.09
CA ILE A 59 -11.53 9.38 2.58
C ILE A 59 -12.50 9.75 1.46
N ARG A 60 -11.99 10.27 0.34
CA ARG A 60 -12.79 10.86 -0.76
C ARG A 60 -13.42 9.81 -1.67
N HIS A 61 -12.64 8.84 -2.14
CA HIS A 61 -13.04 7.83 -3.12
C HIS A 61 -13.28 6.44 -2.50
N LYS A 62 -13.11 6.30 -1.18
CA LYS A 62 -13.23 5.02 -0.46
C LYS A 62 -12.26 3.95 -0.99
N GLY A 63 -11.08 4.39 -1.43
CA GLY A 63 -10.05 3.56 -2.06
C GLY A 63 -9.07 4.43 -2.84
N PHE A 64 -8.47 3.89 -3.88
CA PHE A 64 -7.55 4.63 -4.74
C PHE A 64 -8.22 5.83 -5.44
N ILE A 65 -7.43 6.88 -5.65
CA ILE A 65 -7.76 7.95 -6.59
C ILE A 65 -7.64 7.36 -8.01
N PRO A 66 -8.56 7.67 -8.96
CA PRO A 66 -8.60 6.98 -10.26
C PRO A 66 -7.28 7.00 -11.06
N TRP A 67 -6.48 8.05 -10.87
CA TRP A 67 -5.23 8.27 -11.58
C TRP A 67 -3.98 8.09 -10.69
N ASP A 68 -4.14 7.61 -9.44
CA ASP A 68 -3.00 7.25 -8.59
C ASP A 68 -2.40 5.91 -9.03
N ASP A 69 -1.07 5.84 -9.06
CA ASP A 69 -0.31 4.66 -9.43
C ASP A 69 0.54 4.10 -8.28
N ASP A 70 0.50 4.69 -7.08
CA ASP A 70 1.25 4.25 -5.91
C ASP A 70 0.44 4.29 -4.58
N MET A 71 1.11 3.93 -3.49
CA MET A 71 0.59 4.03 -2.13
C MET A 71 1.61 4.67 -1.20
N ASP A 72 1.14 5.63 -0.40
CA ASP A 72 1.91 6.37 0.58
C ASP A 72 1.43 6.07 2.00
N ILE A 73 2.36 5.64 2.85
CA ILE A 73 2.20 5.64 4.30
C ILE A 73 3.33 6.43 4.95
N CYS A 74 3.08 6.91 6.16
CA CYS A 74 4.10 7.56 6.97
C CYS A 74 4.17 6.98 8.37
N MET A 75 5.32 7.19 9.01
CA MET A 75 5.60 6.84 10.39
C MET A 75 6.29 8.03 11.04
N LEU A 76 6.16 8.17 12.37
CA LEU A 76 7.04 9.08 13.09
C LEU A 76 8.49 8.61 12.95
N ARG A 77 9.45 9.53 12.99
CA ARG A 77 10.87 9.19 12.76
C ARG A 77 11.37 8.02 13.62
N LYS A 78 11.00 8.01 14.90
CA LYS A 78 11.37 6.94 15.85
C LYS A 78 10.80 5.58 15.43
N ASP A 79 9.58 5.56 14.90
CA ASP A 79 8.87 4.34 14.51
C ASP A 79 9.35 3.84 13.14
N TYR A 80 9.69 4.76 12.24
CA TYR A 80 10.38 4.42 10.99
C TYR A 80 11.73 3.76 11.23
N GLN A 81 12.52 4.27 12.18
CA GLN A 81 13.80 3.64 12.55
C GLN A 81 13.59 2.22 13.11
N ARG A 82 12.63 2.05 14.03
CA ARG A 82 12.24 0.72 14.53
C ARG A 82 11.79 -0.22 13.41
N PHE A 83 11.04 0.29 12.43
CA PHE A 83 10.62 -0.50 11.27
C PHE A 83 11.82 -0.97 10.45
N LEU A 84 12.79 -0.10 10.16
CA LEU A 84 13.98 -0.46 9.40
C LEU A 84 14.88 -1.50 10.11
N GLU A 85 14.81 -1.63 11.44
CA GLU A 85 15.54 -2.67 12.17
C GLU A 85 14.96 -4.08 11.95
N VAL A 86 13.64 -4.18 11.75
CA VAL A 86 12.93 -5.45 11.67
C VAL A 86 12.55 -5.84 10.24
N ALA A 87 12.22 -4.85 9.41
CA ALA A 87 11.67 -5.07 8.08
C ALA A 87 12.60 -5.90 7.17
N PRO A 88 13.94 -5.72 7.12
CA PRO A 88 14.81 -6.56 6.28
C PRO A 88 14.76 -8.05 6.61
N ARG A 89 14.39 -8.41 7.84
CA ARG A 89 14.28 -9.81 8.30
C ARG A 89 12.87 -10.39 8.08
N GLU A 90 11.85 -9.54 8.03
CA GLU A 90 10.46 -9.94 7.86
C GLU A 90 10.02 -9.91 6.39
N LEU A 91 10.48 -8.91 5.63
CA LEU A 91 10.27 -8.80 4.19
C LEU A 91 11.29 -9.69 3.46
N THR A 92 10.94 -10.97 3.35
CA THR A 92 11.76 -12.00 2.69
C THR A 92 11.14 -12.46 1.37
N GLY A 93 11.92 -13.10 0.50
CA GLY A 93 11.43 -13.63 -0.77
C GLY A 93 11.25 -12.54 -1.83
N GLU A 94 10.01 -12.28 -2.22
CA GLU A 94 9.66 -11.39 -3.34
C GLU A 94 9.67 -9.89 -2.97
N TYR A 95 9.82 -9.58 -1.67
CA TYR A 95 9.82 -8.21 -1.18
C TYR A 95 11.24 -7.62 -1.15
N HIS A 96 11.35 -6.35 -1.56
CA HIS A 96 12.60 -5.60 -1.52
C HIS A 96 12.39 -4.25 -0.84
N ILE A 97 13.30 -3.88 0.08
CA ILE A 97 13.30 -2.57 0.73
C ILE A 97 14.37 -1.71 0.10
N ASN A 98 13.99 -0.52 -0.36
CA ASN A 98 14.92 0.52 -0.77
C ASN A 98 14.90 1.64 0.25
N SER A 99 15.99 1.84 0.98
CA SER A 99 16.12 2.95 1.93
C SER A 99 17.56 3.47 1.93
N PRO A 100 17.79 4.79 2.02
CA PRO A 100 19.14 5.33 2.18
C PRO A 100 19.76 5.00 3.56
N TYR A 101 19.00 4.34 4.45
CA TYR A 101 19.42 3.96 5.79
C TYR A 101 19.63 2.44 5.96
N THR A 102 19.45 1.65 4.89
CA THR A 102 19.69 0.19 4.86
C THR A 102 20.59 -0.15 3.70
#